data_AF-A0A382J6P0-F1
#
_entry.id   AF-A0A382J6P0-F1
#
_cell.length_a   1.000
_cell.length_b   1.000
_cell.length_c   1.000
_cell.angle_alpha   90.00
_cell.angle_beta   90.00
_cell.angle_gamma   90.00
#
_symmetry.space_group_name_H-M   'P 1'
#
loop_
_entity.id
_entity.type
_entity.pdbx_description
1 polymer ?
#
loop_
_entity_poly.entity_id
_entity_poly.type
_entity_poly.pdbx_seq_one_letter_code
_entity_poly.pdbx_strand_id
1 'polypeptide(L)'
;MNILGIDFEDWYHPELVKRNIKNEKHNPSVINGIDKILDLLRKHETFATFFVVGELLEIQPDIFDKITENDHEIGFHTMHHDRLDSPGF
;
A
#
# COMPACT_ATOMS: atom_id res chain seq x y z
N MET A 1 3.56 17.69 10.25
CA MET A 1 2.28 17.53 9.53
C MET A 1 2.60 16.77 8.25
N ASN A 2 1.98 15.62 8.03
CA ASN A 2 2.19 14.82 6.82
C ASN A 2 1.47 15.49 5.65
N ILE A 3 2.21 15.89 4.62
CA ILE A 3 1.65 16.52 3.41
C ILE A 3 1.71 15.59 2.19
N LEU A 4 2.37 14.44 2.33
CA LEU A 4 2.54 13.42 1.30
C LEU A 4 1.72 12.18 1.67
N GLY A 5 0.80 11.80 0.78
CA GLY A 5 0.10 10.51 0.83
C GLY A 5 0.73 9.53 -0.16
N ILE A 6 0.88 8.27 0.25
CA ILE A 6 1.36 7.18 -0.60
C ILE A 6 0.31 6.07 -0.58
N ASP A 7 -0.35 5.85 -1.70
CA ASP A 7 -1.20 4.67 -1.88
C ASP A 7 -0.28 3.47 -2.08
N PHE A 8 -0.14 2.65 -1.04
CA PHE A 8 0.71 1.47 -1.02
C PHE A 8 -0.10 0.27 -1.50
N GLU A 9 -0.12 0.12 -2.83
CA GLU A 9 -0.90 -0.86 -3.58
C GLU A 9 -0.04 -1.51 -4.67
N ASP A 10 -0.42 -2.70 -5.15
CA ASP A 10 0.29 -3.40 -6.20
C ASP A 10 -0.32 -3.14 -7.58
N TRP A 11 0.39 -3.51 -8.65
CA TRP A 11 -0.01 -3.20 -10.04
C TRP A 11 -1.37 -3.79 -10.43
N TYR A 12 -1.83 -4.83 -9.73
CA TYR A 12 -3.10 -5.50 -9.99
C TYR A 12 -4.29 -4.96 -9.18
N HIS A 13 -4.05 -4.09 -8.19
CA HIS A 13 -5.11 -3.47 -7.39
C HIS A 13 -5.94 -2.43 -8.15
N PRO A 14 -5.35 -1.51 -8.96
CA PRO A 14 -6.11 -0.45 -9.61
C PRO A 14 -7.26 -0.98 -10.46
N GLU A 15 -8.45 -0.40 -10.28
CA GLU A 15 -9.70 -0.81 -10.95
C GLU A 15 -9.61 -0.81 -12.49
N LEU A 16 -8.80 0.08 -13.06
CA LEU A 16 -8.55 0.15 -14.50
C LEU A 16 -7.77 -1.06 -15.02
N VAL A 17 -6.88 -1.62 -14.19
CA VAL A 17 -6.04 -2.77 -14.53
C VAL A 17 -6.77 -4.07 -14.19
N LYS A 18 -7.38 -4.17 -13.00
CA LYS A 18 -8.09 -5.34 -12.47
C LYS A 18 -9.06 -5.98 -13.47
N ARG A 19 -9.79 -5.17 -14.26
CA ARG A 19 -10.74 -5.63 -15.29
C ARG A 19 -10.11 -6.39 -16.46
N ASN A 20 -8.82 -6.17 -16.69
CA ASN A 20 -8.09 -6.73 -17.83
C ASN A 20 -7.18 -7.90 -17.45
N ILE A 21 -7.02 -8.18 -16.15
CA ILE A 21 -6.21 -9.29 -15.65
C ILE A 21 -7.04 -10.58 -15.73
N LYS A 22 -6.53 -11.58 -16.46
CA LYS A 22 -7.13 -12.92 -16.55
C LYS A 22 -6.06 -13.96 -16.31
N ASN A 23 -6.28 -14.84 -15.33
CA ASN A 23 -5.42 -15.99 -15.02
C ASN A 23 -3.98 -15.64 -14.57
N GLU A 24 -3.74 -14.44 -14.06
CA GLU A 24 -2.43 -14.06 -13.49
C GLU A 24 -2.36 -14.39 -12.01
N LYS A 25 -1.16 -14.70 -11.51
CA LYS A 25 -0.91 -14.83 -10.07
C LYS A 25 -0.67 -13.45 -9.47
N HIS A 26 -1.46 -13.10 -8.46
CA HIS A 26 -1.29 -11.88 -7.70
C HIS A 26 -0.17 -12.06 -6.67
N ASN A 27 1.08 -11.89 -7.12
CA ASN A 27 2.23 -11.88 -6.22
C ASN A 27 2.56 -10.42 -5.89
N PRO A 28 2.47 -9.99 -4.61
CA PRO A 28 2.67 -8.60 -4.25
C PRO A 28 4.14 -8.18 -4.36
N SER A 29 4.48 -7.56 -5.48
CA SER A 29 5.82 -7.06 -5.78
C SER A 29 6.15 -5.75 -5.07
N VAL A 30 5.14 -4.92 -4.76
CA VAL A 30 5.29 -3.60 -4.13
C VAL A 30 5.93 -3.69 -2.75
N ILE A 31 5.68 -4.79 -2.04
CA ILE A 31 6.23 -5.07 -0.72
C ILE A 31 7.76 -5.03 -0.72
N ASN A 32 8.39 -5.50 -1.81
CA ASN A 32 9.86 -5.47 -1.95
C ASN A 32 10.44 -4.04 -2.06
N GLY A 33 9.58 -3.03 -2.31
CA GLY A 33 9.96 -1.64 -2.45
C GLY A 33 9.95 -0.84 -1.14
N ILE A 34 9.33 -1.36 -0.07
CA ILE A 34 9.07 -0.58 1.15
C ILE A 34 10.35 0.01 1.75
N ASP A 35 11.41 -0.79 1.88
CA ASP A 35 12.67 -0.34 2.50
C ASP A 35 13.30 0.80 1.68
N LYS A 36 13.21 0.74 0.35
CA LYS A 36 13.72 1.81 -0.53
C LYS A 36 12.91 3.09 -0.41
N ILE A 37 11.60 2.98 -0.23
CA ILE A 37 10.70 4.14 -0.05
C ILE A 37 11.02 4.81 1.29
N LEU A 38 11.11 4.03 2.37
CA LEU A 38 11.46 4.53 3.71
C LEU A 38 12.85 5.19 3.72
N ASP A 39 13.83 4.57 3.07
CA ASP A 39 15.18 5.14 2.92
C ASP A 39 15.17 6.48 2.18
N LEU A 40 14.36 6.60 1.12
CA LEU A 40 14.22 7.83 0.36
C LEU A 40 13.56 8.93 1.19
N LEU A 41 12.46 8.61 1.88
CA LEU A 41 11.76 9.55 2.76
C LEU A 41 12.70 10.05 3.87
N ARG A 42 13.44 9.15 4.52
CA ARG A 42 14.42 9.49 5.55
C ARG A 42 15.53 10.39 5.02
N LYS A 43 16.07 10.11 3.83
CA LYS A 43 17.11 10.94 3.19
C LYS A 43 16.64 12.39 2.95
N HIS A 44 15.33 12.57 2.75
CA HIS A 44 14.72 13.87 2.49
C HIS A 44 14.02 14.45 3.73
N GLU A 45 14.24 13.88 4.92
CA GLU A 45 13.64 14.33 6.19
C GLU A 45 12.11 14.52 6.07
N THR A 46 11.47 13.63 5.31
CA THR A 46 10.07 13.75 4.92
C THR A 46 9.24 12.66 5.60
N PHE A 47 8.10 13.06 6.16
CA PHE A 47 7.10 12.14 6.71
C PHE A 47 5.91 12.01 5.75
N ALA A 48 5.35 10.81 5.66
CA ALA A 48 4.24 10.48 4.79
C ALA A 48 3.15 9.71 5.55
N THR A 49 1.95 9.71 4.96
CA THR A 49 0.85 8.83 5.33
C THR A 49 0.75 7.74 4.27
N PHE A 50 0.90 6.48 4.67
CA PHE A 50 0.78 5.31 3.79
C PHE A 50 -0.65 4.78 3.83
N PHE A 51 -1.37 4.85 2.73
CA PHE A 51 -2.67 4.20 2.56
C PHE A 51 -2.43 2.77 2.10
N VAL A 52 -2.51 1.79 3.02
CA VAL A 52 -2.13 0.40 2.75
C VAL A 52 -3.34 -0.47 2.45
N VAL A 53 -3.26 -1.25 1.36
CA VAL A 53 -4.28 -2.28 1.03
C VAL A 53 -4.14 -3.45 2.00
N GLY A 54 -5.24 -3.88 2.61
CA GLY A 54 -5.25 -4.89 3.67
C GLY A 54 -4.62 -6.23 3.28
N GLU A 55 -4.85 -6.69 2.04
CA GLU A 55 -4.24 -7.92 1.49
C GLU A 55 -2.71 -7.95 1.65
N LEU A 56 -2.03 -6.81 1.49
CA LEU A 56 -0.57 -6.74 1.64
C LEU A 56 -0.12 -7.00 3.08
N LEU A 57 -0.91 -6.55 4.06
CA LEU A 57 -0.64 -6.78 5.48
C LEU A 57 -0.95 -8.21 5.91
N GLU A 58 -1.94 -8.87 5.29
CA GLU A 58 -2.19 -10.30 5.51
C GLU A 58 -1.01 -11.16 5.02
N ILE A 59 -0.39 -10.75 3.92
CA ILE A 59 0.76 -11.45 3.33
C ILE A 59 2.06 -11.14 4.09
N GLN A 60 2.30 -9.87 4.42
CA GLN A 60 3.50 -9.44 5.13
C GLN A 60 3.18 -8.41 6.24
N PRO A 61 2.84 -8.89 7.45
CA PRO A 61 2.47 -8.02 8.56
C PRO A 61 3.58 -7.06 9.02
N ASP A 62 4.85 -7.42 8.81
CA ASP A 62 6.03 -6.64 9.20
C ASP A 62 6.11 -5.27 8.51
N ILE A 63 5.40 -5.07 7.40
CA ILE A 63 5.27 -3.77 6.72
C ILE A 63 4.68 -2.74 7.69
N PHE A 64 3.74 -3.15 8.53
CA PHE A 64 3.13 -2.28 9.53
C PHE A 64 4.18 -1.74 10.50
N ASP A 65 5.00 -2.64 11.06
CA ASP A 65 6.07 -2.27 11.99
C ASP A 65 7.08 -1.35 11.29
N LYS A 66 7.52 -1.69 10.08
CA LYS A 66 8.47 -0.86 9.30
C LYS A 66 7.99 0.58 9.10
N ILE A 67 6.71 0.78 8.76
CA ILE A 67 6.17 2.12 8.52
C ILE A 67 6.08 2.90 9.85
N THR A 68 5.53 2.29 10.90
CA THR A 68 5.33 2.95 12.20
C THR A 68 6.63 3.24 12.94
N GLU A 69 7.61 2.34 12.89
CA GLU A 69 8.95 2.54 13.50
C GLU A 69 9.76 3.65 12.80
N ASN A 70 9.38 4.06 11.58
CA ASN A 70 9.97 5.20 10.86
C ASN A 70 9.12 6.48 11.00
N ASP A 71 8.26 6.56 12.02
CA ASP A 71 7.42 7.72 12.35
C ASP A 71 6.45 8.15 11.23
N HIS A 72 6.04 7.21 10.38
CA HIS A 72 5.04 7.44 9.34
C HIS A 72 3.64 7.02 9.82
N GLU A 73 2.62 7.64 9.25
CA GLU A 73 1.22 7.32 9.55
C GLU A 73 0.72 6.22 8.60
N ILE A 74 -0.18 5.37 9.08
CA ILE A 74 -0.88 4.37 8.26
C ILE A 74 -2.36 4.74 8.16
N GLY A 75 -2.85 4.84 6.94
CA GLY A 75 -4.26 4.90 6.59
C GLY A 75 -4.74 3.58 5.97
N PHE A 76 -6.02 3.27 6.13
CA PHE A 76 -6.62 2.08 5.51
C PHE A 76 -7.03 2.37 4.05
N HIS A 77 -6.60 1.51 3.13
CA HIS A 77 -6.89 1.62 1.69
C HIS A 77 -7.76 0.46 1.18
N THR A 78 -8.75 0.08 1.99
CA THR A 78 -9.62 -1.10 1.80
C THR A 78 -8.88 -2.44 1.82
N MET A 79 -9.61 -3.57 1.86
CA MET A 79 -8.99 -4.89 1.93
C MET A 79 -8.34 -5.32 0.60
N HIS A 80 -9.00 -5.09 -0.53
CA HIS A 80 -8.53 -5.54 -1.86
C HIS A 80 -8.63 -4.44 -2.93
N HIS A 81 -8.49 -3.18 -2.49
CA HIS A 81 -8.68 -1.99 -3.33
C HIS A 81 -10.07 -1.97 -4.01
N ASP A 82 -11.10 -2.36 -3.25
CA ASP A 82 -12.46 -2.42 -3.76
C ASP A 82 -13.15 -1.06 -3.61
N ARG A 83 -14.02 -0.72 -4.56
CA ARG A 83 -14.76 0.55 -4.46
C ARG A 83 -15.83 0.43 -3.38
N LEU A 84 -15.89 1.42 -2.50
CA LEU A 84 -16.88 1.50 -1.42
C LEU A 84 -18.33 1.63 -1.92
N ASP A 85 -18.56 1.99 -3.18
CA ASP A 85 -19.89 2.03 -3.81
C ASP A 85 -20.26 0.72 -4.51
N SER A 86 -19.44 -0.33 -4.40
CA SER A 86 -19.72 -1.63 -4.99
C SER A 86 -20.76 -2.39 -4.15
N PRO A 87 -21.65 -3.18 -4.78
CA PRO A 87 -22.59 -4.02 -4.03
C PRO A 87 -21.86 -4.97 -3.07
N GLY A 88 -22.21 -4.92 -1.78
CA GLY A 88 -21.60 -5.78 -0.76
C GLY A 88 -20.41 -5.16 -0.01
N PHE A 89 -20.09 -3.88 -0.28
CA PHE A 89 -19.30 -3.01 0.59
C PHE A 89 -20.19 -2.10 1.45
#